data_AF-A0A928BKF1-F1
#
_entry.id   AF-A0A928BKF1-F1
#
_cell.length_a   1.000
_cell.length_b   1.000
_cell.length_c   1.000
_cell.angle_alpha   90.00
_cell.angle_beta   90.00
_cell.angle_gamma   90.00
#
_symmetry.space_group_name_H-M   'P 1'
#
loop_
_entity.id
_entity.type
_entity.pdbx_description
1 polymer ?
#
loop_
_entity_poly.entity_id
_entity_poly.type
_entity_poly.pdbx_seq_one_letter_code
_entity_poly.pdbx_strand_id
1 'polypeptide(L)'
;MLIPKIISVLLCIAAAVMPLSAQENSVSASCIPVRTVSDDSLAFAHGEEATFTLEYEWGMIDSDVGSATVRLDSLTFNGQKAYRCTMHGRTTPMYDFFFKVREDFSSCFTRDGLKPLKFFRHSREGDYEAKNSYVYDWSAAEPVIRAELYTSKVGASNVDIPLTPCTFDLPTLFYYARNMNFDIIEPGRKYPMTFAIDEEVFNVYFILHGRETIKVPGLGVVKTIKFGAKLLEGEVFKGEADMLIWVTDDDNRLPVYFEAPLLVGTAKGRMTSYKNLKYPFTSLVK
;
A
#
# COMPACT_ATOMS: atom_id res chain seq x y z
N MET A 1 -14.86 -5.00 -21.30
CA MET A 1 -13.81 -3.96 -21.13
C MET A 1 -13.59 -3.53 -19.68
N LEU A 2 -14.41 -3.96 -18.70
CA LEU A 2 -14.23 -3.62 -17.27
C LEU A 2 -13.21 -4.51 -16.52
N ILE A 3 -13.24 -5.82 -16.76
CA ILE A 3 -12.36 -6.81 -16.08
C ILE A 3 -10.86 -6.45 -16.22
N PRO A 4 -10.36 -6.01 -17.38
CA PRO A 4 -8.99 -5.48 -17.54
C PRO A 4 -8.61 -4.36 -16.56
N LYS A 5 -9.43 -3.30 -16.49
CA LYS A 5 -9.19 -2.13 -15.63
C LYS A 5 -9.27 -2.47 -14.14
N ILE A 6 -10.10 -3.45 -13.78
CA ILE A 6 -10.24 -3.91 -12.39
C ILE A 6 -9.00 -4.66 -11.92
N ILE A 7 -8.42 -5.48 -12.80
CA ILE A 7 -7.19 -6.23 -12.52
C ILE A 7 -5.98 -5.31 -12.38
N SER A 8 -5.90 -4.23 -13.18
CA SER A 8 -4.97 -3.12 -12.95
C SER A 8 -5.12 -2.56 -11.53
N VAL A 9 -6.32 -2.18 -11.14
CA VAL A 9 -6.59 -1.53 -9.85
C VAL A 9 -6.33 -2.44 -8.63
N LEU A 10 -6.47 -3.74 -8.81
CA LEU A 10 -6.14 -4.77 -7.81
C LEU A 10 -4.64 -4.88 -7.51
N LEU A 11 -3.80 -4.61 -8.51
CA LEU A 11 -2.33 -4.67 -8.44
C LEU A 11 -1.70 -3.28 -8.24
N CYS A 12 -2.38 -2.25 -8.72
CA CYS A 12 -2.05 -0.85 -8.65
C CYS A 12 -3.15 -0.10 -7.91
N ILE A 13 -2.90 0.30 -6.66
CA ILE A 13 -3.66 1.38 -6.03
C ILE A 13 -3.43 2.75 -6.76
N ALA A 14 -2.73 2.79 -7.90
CA ALA A 14 -2.59 4.01 -8.70
C ALA A 14 -2.46 3.74 -10.20
N ALA A 15 -3.57 3.63 -10.90
CA ALA A 15 -3.59 3.78 -12.36
C ALA A 15 -4.98 4.25 -12.83
N ALA A 16 -5.41 5.40 -12.33
CA ALA A 16 -6.47 6.16 -12.96
C ALA A 16 -5.95 7.58 -13.19
N VAL A 17 -5.57 7.87 -14.44
CA VAL A 17 -5.42 9.25 -14.90
C VAL A 17 -6.81 9.88 -14.80
N MET A 18 -7.00 10.76 -13.82
CA MET A 18 -8.22 11.53 -13.66
C MET A 18 -7.87 13.02 -13.64
N PRO A 19 -8.66 13.89 -14.28
CA PRO A 19 -8.66 15.29 -13.90
C PRO A 19 -9.41 15.38 -12.58
N LEU A 20 -8.69 15.31 -11.46
CA LEU A 20 -9.28 15.45 -10.13
C LEU A 20 -9.22 16.93 -9.75
N SER A 21 -10.38 17.54 -9.52
CA SER A 21 -10.42 18.87 -8.92
C SER A 21 -9.77 18.78 -7.55
N ALA A 22 -8.61 19.41 -7.38
CA ALA A 22 -7.93 19.55 -6.10
C ALA A 22 -8.86 20.26 -5.12
N GLN A 23 -9.46 19.49 -4.20
CA GLN A 23 -10.17 20.07 -3.08
C GLN A 23 -9.15 20.27 -1.97
N GLU A 24 -8.62 21.49 -1.87
CA GLU A 24 -7.82 21.94 -0.73
C GLU A 24 -8.68 21.88 0.53
N ASN A 25 -8.43 20.87 1.36
CA ASN A 25 -8.86 20.91 2.76
C ASN A 25 -7.60 20.91 3.63
N SER A 26 -7.31 22.08 4.19
CA SER A 26 -6.29 22.28 5.21
C SER A 26 -6.66 21.51 6.48
N VAL A 27 -6.31 20.23 6.53
CA VAL A 27 -6.32 19.43 7.76
C VAL A 27 -4.96 19.61 8.42
N SER A 28 -4.94 20.07 9.66
CA SER A 28 -3.74 20.15 10.49
C SER A 28 -2.94 18.85 10.39
N ALA A 29 -1.67 18.95 9.99
CA ALA A 29 -0.76 17.86 9.62
C ALA A 29 -0.36 16.94 10.79
N SER A 30 -1.31 16.21 11.36
CA SER A 30 -1.00 15.10 12.25
C SER A 30 -1.05 13.81 11.45
N CYS A 31 0.10 13.14 11.30
CA CYS A 31 0.14 11.81 10.72
C CYS A 31 -0.70 10.84 11.57
N ILE A 32 -0.88 9.62 11.07
CA ILE A 32 -1.41 8.51 11.87
C ILE A 32 -0.62 8.41 13.17
N PRO A 33 -1.27 8.24 14.32
CA PRO A 33 -0.53 8.04 15.56
C PRO A 33 0.19 6.68 15.49
N VAL A 34 1.52 6.71 15.41
CA VAL A 34 2.38 5.52 15.51
C VAL A 34 3.10 5.49 16.85
N ARG A 35 3.51 4.31 17.27
CA ARG A 35 4.37 4.14 18.45
C ARG A 35 5.76 4.70 18.11
N THR A 36 6.30 5.55 18.99
CA THR A 36 7.72 5.95 18.92
C THR A 36 8.55 4.84 19.53
N VAL A 37 9.16 4.01 18.68
CA VAL A 37 9.89 2.81 19.09
C VAL A 37 11.26 2.74 18.41
N SER A 38 12.21 2.06 19.03
CA SER A 38 13.50 1.74 18.41
C SER A 38 13.35 0.74 17.26
N ASP A 39 14.38 0.63 16.40
CA ASP A 39 14.46 -0.34 15.30
C ASP A 39 14.12 -1.77 15.79
N ASP A 40 14.68 -2.15 16.93
CA ASP A 40 14.48 -3.48 17.56
C ASP A 40 13.05 -3.71 18.05
N SER A 41 12.21 -2.69 18.13
CA SER A 41 10.81 -2.78 18.58
C SER A 41 9.78 -2.53 17.47
N LEU A 42 10.21 -2.26 16.23
CA LEU A 42 9.32 -2.21 15.06
C LEU A 42 8.53 -3.51 14.86
N ALA A 43 7.37 -3.46 14.21
CA ALA A 43 6.51 -4.62 13.91
C ALA A 43 7.10 -5.65 12.91
N PHE A 44 8.30 -5.39 12.38
CA PHE A 44 8.93 -6.14 11.30
C PHE A 44 10.46 -6.10 11.44
N ALA A 45 11.13 -6.98 10.71
CA ALA A 45 12.58 -7.04 10.60
C ALA A 45 13.01 -7.28 9.15
N HIS A 46 14.29 -7.01 8.86
CA HIS A 46 14.89 -7.43 7.60
C HIS A 46 14.73 -8.94 7.36
N GLY A 47 14.63 -9.33 6.09
CA GLY A 47 14.40 -10.70 5.66
C GLY A 47 12.92 -11.12 5.64
N GLU A 48 12.02 -10.30 6.18
CA GLU A 48 10.57 -10.55 6.15
C GLU A 48 10.07 -10.58 4.70
N GLU A 49 9.21 -11.57 4.40
CA GLU A 49 8.58 -11.75 3.10
C GLU A 49 7.13 -12.19 3.30
N ALA A 50 6.21 -11.64 2.50
CA ALA A 50 4.81 -12.03 2.47
C ALA A 50 4.33 -12.13 1.02
N THR A 51 3.48 -13.13 0.74
CA THR A 51 2.84 -13.31 -0.55
C THR A 51 1.34 -13.26 -0.39
N PHE A 52 0.69 -12.56 -1.31
CA PHE A 52 -0.74 -12.37 -1.39
C PHE A 52 -1.27 -12.93 -2.71
N THR A 53 -2.44 -13.54 -2.66
CA THR A 53 -3.25 -13.84 -3.83
C THR A 53 -4.30 -12.75 -3.96
N LEU A 54 -4.51 -12.29 -5.19
CA LEU A 54 -5.51 -11.29 -5.55
C LEU A 54 -6.68 -11.99 -6.23
N GLU A 55 -7.88 -11.62 -5.82
CA GLU A 55 -9.13 -12.24 -6.22
C GLU A 55 -10.09 -11.18 -6.75
N TYR A 56 -10.93 -11.59 -7.70
CA TYR A 56 -12.03 -10.77 -8.20
C TYR A 56 -13.33 -11.53 -8.07
N GLU A 57 -14.30 -10.89 -7.40
CA GLU A 57 -15.63 -11.42 -7.17
C GLU A 57 -16.69 -10.59 -7.90
N TRP A 58 -17.51 -11.21 -8.74
CA TRP A 58 -18.67 -10.56 -9.37
C TRP A 58 -19.79 -11.57 -9.70
N GLY A 59 -20.92 -11.45 -9.01
CA GLY A 59 -22.06 -12.35 -9.20
C GLY A 59 -21.71 -13.77 -8.76
N MET A 60 -21.66 -14.72 -9.72
CA MET A 60 -21.24 -16.11 -9.46
C MET A 60 -19.74 -16.35 -9.74
N ILE A 61 -19.02 -15.33 -10.21
CA ILE A 61 -17.58 -15.41 -10.48
C ILE A 61 -16.83 -15.07 -9.21
N ASP A 62 -15.96 -15.98 -8.78
CA ASP A 62 -14.97 -15.78 -7.72
C ASP A 62 -13.68 -16.47 -8.20
N SER A 63 -12.62 -15.68 -8.44
CA SER A 63 -11.40 -16.20 -9.06
C SER A 63 -10.15 -15.49 -8.61
N ASP A 64 -9.08 -16.27 -8.40
CA ASP A 64 -7.71 -15.81 -8.25
C ASP A 64 -7.23 -15.18 -9.58
N VAL A 65 -7.04 -13.85 -9.61
CA VAL A 65 -6.63 -13.10 -10.80
C VAL A 65 -5.16 -12.72 -10.80
N GLY A 66 -4.50 -12.73 -9.64
CA GLY A 66 -3.09 -12.35 -9.54
C GLY A 66 -2.43 -12.72 -8.23
N SER A 67 -1.20 -12.27 -8.09
CA SER A 67 -0.39 -12.43 -6.88
C SER A 67 0.50 -11.20 -6.66
N ALA A 68 0.80 -10.92 -5.40
CA ALA A 68 1.75 -9.89 -5.01
C ALA A 68 2.72 -10.44 -3.97
N THR A 69 4.02 -10.14 -4.10
CA THR A 69 5.02 -10.47 -3.08
C THR A 69 5.62 -9.18 -2.54
N VAL A 70 5.72 -9.09 -1.21
CA VAL A 70 6.39 -8.00 -0.49
C VAL A 70 7.59 -8.59 0.21
N ARG A 71 8.74 -7.94 0.09
CA ARG A 71 9.98 -8.32 0.76
C ARG A 71 10.64 -7.10 1.39
N LEU A 72 11.18 -7.27 2.59
CA LEU A 72 11.94 -6.25 3.30
C LEU A 72 13.40 -6.69 3.45
N ASP A 73 14.34 -5.92 2.92
CA ASP A 73 15.77 -6.14 3.12
C ASP A 73 16.40 -4.95 3.83
N SER A 74 17.58 -5.16 4.41
CA SER A 74 18.41 -4.07 4.94
C SER A 74 19.40 -3.57 3.91
N LEU A 75 19.67 -2.26 3.91
CA LEU A 75 20.76 -1.66 3.16
C LEU A 75 21.42 -0.51 3.92
N THR A 76 22.51 0.00 3.34
CA THR A 76 23.06 1.32 3.69
C THR A 76 22.77 2.28 2.56
N PHE A 77 22.13 3.41 2.85
CA PHE A 77 21.81 4.46 1.90
C PHE A 77 22.52 5.74 2.34
N ASN A 78 23.42 6.27 1.50
CA ASN A 78 24.24 7.45 1.81
C ASN A 78 24.93 7.40 3.20
N GLY A 79 25.45 6.22 3.58
CA GLY A 79 26.13 6.01 4.87
C GLY A 79 25.20 5.75 6.06
N GLN A 80 23.89 5.85 5.91
CA GLN A 80 22.89 5.58 6.96
C GLN A 80 22.27 4.19 6.79
N LYS A 81 21.99 3.48 7.90
CA LYS A 81 21.21 2.25 7.89
C LYS A 81 19.77 2.54 7.43
N ALA A 82 19.29 1.76 6.48
CA ALA A 82 17.95 1.87 5.92
C ALA A 82 17.32 0.48 5.75
N TYR A 83 16.03 0.49 5.45
CA TYR A 83 15.31 -0.64 4.87
C TYR A 83 15.07 -0.40 3.38
N ARG A 84 15.01 -1.49 2.62
CA ARG A 84 14.50 -1.49 1.25
C ARG A 84 13.36 -2.48 1.18
N CYS A 85 12.17 -1.96 0.88
CA CYS A 85 11.06 -2.80 0.47
C CYS A 85 11.10 -2.99 -1.05
N THR A 86 10.84 -4.21 -1.51
CA THR A 86 10.50 -4.51 -2.90
C THR A 86 9.14 -5.19 -2.95
N MET A 87 8.27 -4.73 -3.85
CA MET A 87 6.97 -5.33 -4.09
C MET A 87 6.85 -5.72 -5.55
N HIS A 88 6.39 -6.95 -5.80
CA HIS A 88 6.18 -7.48 -7.14
C HIS A 88 4.75 -7.98 -7.29
N GLY A 89 3.96 -7.32 -8.13
CA GLY A 89 2.61 -7.72 -8.49
C GLY A 89 2.54 -8.31 -9.89
N ARG A 90 1.74 -9.36 -10.08
CA ARG A 90 1.46 -9.92 -11.41
C ARG A 90 0.11 -10.60 -11.49
N THR A 91 -0.52 -10.50 -12.66
CA THR A 91 -1.65 -11.36 -13.05
C THR A 91 -1.22 -12.82 -13.21
N THR A 92 -2.16 -13.74 -13.02
CA THR A 92 -1.91 -15.16 -13.32
C THR A 92 -1.86 -15.41 -14.84
N PRO A 93 -1.20 -16.48 -15.30
CA PRO A 93 -1.07 -16.77 -16.74
C PRO A 93 -2.40 -16.88 -17.50
N MET A 94 -3.47 -17.34 -16.82
CA MET A 94 -4.81 -17.42 -17.40
C MET A 94 -5.35 -16.01 -17.72
N TYR A 95 -5.10 -15.03 -16.84
CA TYR A 95 -5.56 -13.66 -17.02
C TYR A 95 -4.61 -12.79 -17.86
N ASP A 96 -3.33 -13.16 -17.97
CA ASP A 96 -2.36 -12.50 -18.86
C ASP A 96 -2.83 -12.44 -20.32
N PHE A 97 -3.58 -13.44 -20.79
CA PHE A 97 -4.12 -13.49 -22.15
C PHE A 97 -5.17 -12.40 -22.42
N PHE A 98 -5.91 -11.98 -21.38
CA PHE A 98 -6.94 -10.96 -21.49
C PHE A 98 -6.42 -9.57 -21.13
N PHE A 99 -5.67 -9.48 -20.04
CA PHE A 99 -5.06 -8.24 -19.59
C PHE A 99 -3.90 -8.52 -18.63
N LYS A 100 -2.68 -8.27 -19.10
CA LYS A 100 -1.45 -8.56 -18.38
C LYS A 100 -1.05 -7.38 -17.50
N VAL A 101 -0.87 -7.61 -16.21
CA VAL A 101 -0.36 -6.61 -15.26
C VAL A 101 0.96 -7.10 -14.67
N ARG A 102 1.96 -6.20 -14.62
CA ARG A 102 3.25 -6.39 -13.96
C ARG A 102 3.63 -5.12 -13.22
N GLU A 103 3.70 -5.24 -11.90
CA GLU A 103 4.01 -4.15 -11.00
C GLU A 103 5.29 -4.43 -10.25
N ASP A 104 6.22 -3.47 -10.30
CA ASP A 104 7.50 -3.55 -9.63
C ASP A 104 7.73 -2.24 -8.86
N PHE A 105 7.54 -2.28 -7.53
CA PHE A 105 7.84 -1.15 -6.65
C PHE A 105 9.10 -1.44 -5.82
N SER A 106 9.91 -0.41 -5.59
CA SER A 106 10.95 -0.45 -4.58
C SER A 106 11.00 0.85 -3.82
N SER A 107 11.00 0.79 -2.49
CA SER A 107 11.21 1.96 -1.64
C SER A 107 12.36 1.72 -0.68
N CYS A 108 13.19 2.73 -0.49
CA CYS A 108 14.17 2.81 0.57
C CYS A 108 13.70 3.83 1.61
N PHE A 109 13.71 3.44 2.88
CA PHE A 109 13.30 4.31 3.99
C PHE A 109 14.21 4.10 5.20
N THR A 110 14.35 5.15 6.00
CA THR A 110 15.14 5.14 7.24
C THR A 110 14.59 4.11 8.23
N ARG A 111 15.45 3.56 9.09
CA ARG A 111 14.99 2.68 10.18
C ARG A 111 14.41 3.44 11.36
N ASP A 112 14.93 4.63 11.59
CA ASP A 112 14.44 5.56 12.61
C ASP A 112 13.37 6.47 12.00
N GLY A 113 12.16 6.44 12.54
CA GLY A 113 11.04 7.25 12.08
C GLY A 113 10.45 6.87 10.71
N LEU A 114 11.00 5.88 10.01
CA LEU A 114 10.48 5.34 8.74
C LEU A 114 10.26 6.40 7.65
N LYS A 115 11.13 7.40 7.60
CA LYS A 115 11.10 8.44 6.56
C LYS A 115 11.51 7.85 5.20
N PRO A 116 10.72 8.04 4.13
CA PRO A 116 11.09 7.62 2.77
C PRO A 116 12.32 8.38 2.29
N LEU A 117 13.17 7.73 1.50
CA LEU A 117 14.43 8.27 0.96
C LEU A 117 14.44 8.22 -0.56
N LYS A 118 14.03 7.08 -1.13
CA LYS A 118 13.98 6.87 -2.57
C LYS A 118 12.89 5.87 -2.92
N PHE A 119 12.09 6.18 -3.93
CA PHE A 119 11.08 5.27 -4.46
C PHE A 119 11.26 5.06 -5.95
N PHE A 120 11.00 3.85 -6.40
CA PHE A 120 10.93 3.49 -7.80
C PHE A 120 9.67 2.68 -8.07
N ARG A 121 9.00 2.98 -9.18
CA ARG A 121 7.86 2.25 -9.72
C ARG A 121 8.14 1.90 -11.17
N HIS A 122 7.79 0.67 -11.56
CA HIS A 122 7.62 0.28 -12.96
C HIS A 122 6.35 -0.54 -13.09
N SER A 123 5.36 0.04 -13.76
CA SER A 123 4.05 -0.57 -14.03
C SER A 123 3.92 -0.90 -15.50
N ARG A 124 3.38 -2.08 -15.81
CA ARG A 124 2.99 -2.48 -17.17
C ARG A 124 1.62 -3.14 -17.10
N GLU A 125 0.63 -2.46 -17.68
CA GLU A 125 -0.78 -2.83 -17.63
C GLU A 125 -1.35 -2.85 -19.05
N GLY A 126 -1.37 -4.04 -19.67
CA GLY A 126 -1.68 -4.16 -21.09
C GLY A 126 -0.66 -3.42 -21.95
N ASP A 127 -1.11 -2.38 -22.66
CA ASP A 127 -0.32 -1.46 -23.48
C ASP A 127 0.16 -0.21 -22.73
N TYR A 128 -0.32 0.00 -21.50
CA TYR A 128 0.09 1.10 -20.65
C TYR A 128 1.38 0.76 -19.89
N GLU A 129 2.32 1.70 -19.86
CA GLU A 129 3.54 1.61 -19.06
C GLU A 129 3.70 2.92 -18.26
N ALA A 130 4.09 2.80 -16.99
CA ALA A 130 4.46 3.94 -16.15
C ALA A 130 5.78 3.66 -15.40
N LYS A 131 6.61 4.69 -15.25
CA LYS A 131 7.83 4.65 -14.44
C LYS A 131 7.94 5.92 -13.61
N ASN A 132 8.11 5.76 -12.30
CA ASN A 132 8.32 6.90 -11.40
C ASN A 132 9.60 6.66 -10.62
N SER A 133 10.42 7.69 -10.46
CA SER A 133 11.60 7.72 -9.59
C SER A 133 11.51 8.93 -8.70
N TYR A 134 11.40 8.73 -7.40
CA TYR A 134 11.31 9.79 -6.40
C TYR A 134 12.57 9.81 -5.55
N VAL A 135 13.09 11.02 -5.33
CA VAL A 135 14.10 11.29 -4.30
C VAL A 135 13.50 12.24 -3.28
N TYR A 136 13.41 11.78 -2.04
CA TYR A 136 12.87 12.54 -0.92
C TYR A 136 14.00 13.37 -0.29
N ASP A 137 14.08 14.66 -0.65
CA ASP A 137 15.10 15.57 -0.13
C ASP A 137 14.62 16.25 1.14
N TRP A 138 14.94 15.62 2.28
CA TRP A 138 14.67 16.16 3.61
C TRP A 138 15.67 17.23 4.06
N SER A 139 16.74 17.47 3.29
CA SER A 139 17.83 18.39 3.64
C SER A 139 17.69 19.78 3.03
N ALA A 140 16.82 19.91 2.02
CA ALA A 140 16.46 21.19 1.44
C ALA A 140 15.83 22.13 2.48
N ALA A 141 16.02 23.44 2.30
CA ALA A 141 15.41 24.46 3.16
C ALA A 141 13.88 24.31 3.23
N GLU A 142 13.28 23.95 2.10
CA GLU A 142 11.91 23.45 1.99
C GLU A 142 11.99 22.00 1.50
N PRO A 143 11.64 21.00 2.34
CA PRO A 143 11.66 19.61 1.93
C PRO A 143 10.83 19.37 0.67
N VAL A 144 11.36 18.56 -0.25
CA VAL A 144 10.74 18.32 -1.55
C VAL A 144 10.97 16.88 -2.03
N ILE A 145 10.02 16.36 -2.80
CA ILE A 145 10.20 15.13 -3.57
C ILE A 145 10.56 15.53 -5.00
N ARG A 146 11.78 15.19 -5.43
CA ARG A 146 12.18 15.33 -6.83
C ARG A 146 11.69 14.11 -7.59
N ALA A 147 10.71 14.29 -8.46
CA ALA A 147 10.06 13.22 -9.20
C ALA A 147 10.46 13.23 -10.68
N GLU A 148 10.99 12.11 -11.15
CA GLU A 148 11.14 11.80 -12.57
C GLU A 148 10.05 10.79 -12.96
N LEU A 149 9.23 11.16 -13.93
CA LEU A 149 8.01 10.45 -14.33
C LEU A 149 8.09 10.06 -15.80
N TYR A 150 7.46 8.95 -16.14
CA TYR A 150 7.22 8.53 -17.51
C TYR A 150 5.91 7.77 -17.60
N THR A 151 5.10 8.06 -18.62
CA THR A 151 4.01 7.17 -19.04
C THR A 151 4.02 6.95 -20.54
N SER A 152 3.52 5.80 -21.02
CA SER A 152 3.39 5.54 -22.46
C SER A 152 2.43 6.49 -23.19
N LYS A 153 1.58 7.23 -22.45
CA LYS A 153 0.62 8.19 -23.00
C LYS A 153 1.16 9.62 -23.09
N VAL A 154 1.98 10.03 -22.12
CA VAL A 154 2.44 11.43 -21.98
C VAL A 154 3.93 11.59 -22.26
N GLY A 155 4.73 10.52 -22.13
CA GLY A 155 6.18 10.59 -22.21
C GLY A 155 6.82 10.94 -20.86
N ALA A 156 8.06 11.41 -20.90
CA ALA A 156 8.85 11.73 -19.71
C ALA A 156 8.58 13.16 -19.22
N SER A 157 8.55 13.35 -17.90
CA SER A 157 8.44 14.66 -17.25
C SER A 157 9.14 14.65 -15.90
N ASN A 158 9.52 15.83 -15.42
CA ASN A 158 10.09 16.01 -14.09
C ASN A 158 9.28 17.05 -13.33
N VAL A 159 8.99 16.79 -12.06
CA VAL A 159 8.20 17.68 -11.20
C VAL A 159 8.72 17.62 -9.77
N ASP A 160 8.63 18.75 -9.07
CA ASP A 160 8.87 18.83 -7.64
C ASP A 160 7.53 18.74 -6.90
N ILE A 161 7.40 17.74 -6.03
CA ILE A 161 6.18 17.48 -5.26
C ILE A 161 6.42 17.90 -3.80
N PRO A 162 5.46 18.59 -3.14
CA PRO A 162 5.61 18.98 -1.73
C PRO A 162 5.88 17.79 -0.80
N LEU A 163 6.92 17.90 0.03
CA LEU A 163 7.26 16.90 1.03
C LEU A 163 6.90 17.40 2.42
N THR A 164 5.95 16.73 3.06
CA THR A 164 5.60 16.97 4.46
C THR A 164 6.06 15.81 5.33
N PRO A 165 6.12 15.96 6.67
CA PRO A 165 6.43 14.84 7.57
C PRO A 165 5.51 13.62 7.44
N CYS A 166 4.34 13.77 6.82
CA CYS A 166 3.35 12.69 6.63
C CYS A 166 3.22 12.23 5.17
N THR A 167 4.11 12.65 4.28
CA THR A 167 4.12 12.24 2.87
C THR A 167 4.98 10.99 2.70
N PHE A 168 4.37 9.90 2.23
CA PHE A 168 5.02 8.61 2.05
C PHE A 168 4.93 8.12 0.59
N ASP A 169 5.70 7.11 0.21
CA ASP A 169 5.30 6.20 -0.88
C ASP A 169 4.48 5.04 -0.31
N LEU A 170 3.79 4.30 -1.19
CA LEU A 170 2.94 3.18 -0.78
C LEU A 170 3.68 2.11 0.05
N PRO A 171 4.88 1.62 -0.34
CA PRO A 171 5.62 0.66 0.50
C PRO A 171 6.00 1.22 1.87
N THR A 172 6.45 2.48 1.96
CA THR A 172 6.82 3.09 3.24
C THR A 172 5.58 3.29 4.11
N LEU A 173 4.46 3.72 3.53
CA LEU A 173 3.19 3.86 4.24
C LEU A 173 2.71 2.53 4.81
N PHE A 174 2.86 1.43 4.05
CA PHE A 174 2.55 0.08 4.53
C PHE A 174 3.32 -0.24 5.82
N TYR A 175 4.64 -0.04 5.86
CA TYR A 175 5.43 -0.31 7.07
C TYR A 175 5.19 0.71 8.19
N TYR A 176 4.93 1.97 7.86
CA TYR A 176 4.56 2.99 8.84
C TYR A 176 3.26 2.62 9.56
N ALA A 177 2.23 2.22 8.80
CA ALA A 177 0.93 1.79 9.32
C ALA A 177 1.00 0.58 10.26
N ARG A 178 1.96 -0.33 10.05
CA ARG A 178 2.18 -1.48 10.96
C ARG A 178 2.66 -1.09 12.36
N ASN A 179 3.04 0.16 12.57
CA ASN A 179 3.43 0.68 13.88
C ASN A 179 2.38 1.59 14.51
N MET A 180 1.16 1.62 13.99
CA MET A 180 0.04 2.39 14.56
C MET A 180 -0.14 2.08 16.05
N ASN A 181 -0.38 3.14 16.84
CA ASN A 181 -0.54 3.02 18.28
C ASN A 181 -2.02 2.79 18.63
N PHE A 182 -2.36 1.53 18.89
CA PHE A 182 -3.72 1.09 19.21
C PHE A 182 -4.25 1.56 20.57
N ASP A 183 -3.40 2.11 21.43
CA ASP A 183 -3.82 2.64 22.73
C ASP A 183 -4.44 4.04 22.61
N ILE A 184 -4.17 4.74 21.50
CA ILE A 184 -4.57 6.14 21.29
C ILE A 184 -5.42 6.35 20.03
N ILE A 185 -5.59 5.33 19.20
CA ILE A 185 -6.55 5.39 18.11
C ILE A 185 -7.95 4.97 18.57
N GLU A 186 -8.95 5.70 18.11
CA GLU A 186 -10.35 5.52 18.50
C GLU A 186 -11.15 4.87 17.36
N PRO A 187 -11.98 3.85 17.64
CA PRO A 187 -12.89 3.31 16.64
C PRO A 187 -13.81 4.39 16.05
N GLY A 188 -14.01 4.35 14.74
CA GLY A 188 -14.87 5.30 14.00
C GLY A 188 -14.23 6.66 13.71
N ARG A 189 -13.09 6.99 14.31
CA ARG A 189 -12.36 8.24 14.01
C ARG A 189 -11.57 8.13 12.72
N LYS A 190 -11.67 9.15 11.87
CA LYS A 190 -10.85 9.30 10.66
C LYS A 190 -9.51 9.91 11.04
N TYR A 191 -8.44 9.26 10.63
CA TYR A 191 -7.09 9.75 10.79
C TYR A 191 -6.42 9.87 9.41
N PRO A 192 -5.82 11.02 9.09
CA PRO A 192 -5.29 11.26 7.76
C PRO A 192 -3.96 10.52 7.52
N MET A 193 -3.78 10.08 6.28
CA MET A 193 -2.53 9.55 5.72
C MET A 193 -2.33 10.21 4.36
N THR A 194 -1.08 10.47 3.98
CA THR A 194 -0.80 10.96 2.63
C THR A 194 0.26 10.13 1.95
N PHE A 195 0.11 9.94 0.63
CA PHE A 195 1.13 9.30 -0.17
C PHE A 195 1.30 10.01 -1.51
N ALA A 196 2.55 10.07 -1.99
CA ALA A 196 2.88 10.57 -3.30
C ALA A 196 2.81 9.44 -4.33
N ILE A 197 2.12 9.68 -5.44
CA ILE A 197 2.18 8.84 -6.63
C ILE A 197 1.89 9.69 -7.87
N ASP A 198 2.48 9.30 -8.98
CA ASP A 198 2.60 10.11 -10.19
C ASP A 198 3.09 11.53 -9.86
N GLU A 199 2.33 12.58 -10.18
CA GLU A 199 2.71 13.98 -9.93
C GLU A 199 2.05 14.60 -8.67
N GLU A 200 1.30 13.80 -7.90
CA GLU A 200 0.41 14.32 -6.85
C GLU A 200 0.64 13.67 -5.48
N VAL A 201 0.22 14.39 -4.42
CA VAL A 201 0.08 13.87 -3.07
C VAL A 201 -1.40 13.59 -2.80
N PHE A 202 -1.72 12.33 -2.59
CA PHE A 202 -3.06 11.90 -2.29
C PHE A 202 -3.32 11.89 -0.79
N ASN A 203 -4.46 12.43 -0.39
CA ASN A 203 -4.94 12.45 0.98
C ASN A 203 -5.99 11.35 1.16
N VAL A 204 -5.67 10.36 1.98
CA VAL A 204 -6.61 9.31 2.40
C VAL A 204 -6.79 9.36 3.91
N TYR A 205 -7.75 8.60 4.42
CA TYR A 205 -7.88 8.37 5.84
C TYR A 205 -7.91 6.88 6.13
N PHE A 206 -7.61 6.51 7.37
CA PHE A 206 -7.97 5.21 7.93
C PHE A 206 -8.96 5.40 9.08
N ILE A 207 -9.78 4.37 9.29
CA ILE A 207 -10.78 4.27 10.33
C ILE A 207 -10.60 2.92 11.00
N LEU A 208 -10.36 2.90 12.31
CA LEU A 208 -10.43 1.67 13.07
C LEU A 208 -11.90 1.25 13.20
N HIS A 209 -12.25 0.02 12.81
CA HIS A 209 -13.58 -0.53 13.05
C HIS A 209 -13.65 -1.36 14.34
N GLY A 210 -12.62 -2.15 14.62
CA GLY A 210 -12.56 -2.98 15.81
C GLY A 210 -11.82 -4.29 15.58
N ARG A 211 -11.93 -5.20 16.54
CA ARG A 211 -11.32 -6.54 16.48
C ARG A 211 -12.37 -7.56 16.06
N GLU A 212 -11.98 -8.47 15.17
CA GLU A 212 -12.78 -9.63 14.81
C GLU A 212 -11.89 -10.84 14.51
N THR A 213 -12.47 -12.04 14.42
CA THR A 213 -11.74 -13.24 14.01
C THR A 213 -12.29 -13.68 12.67
N ILE A 214 -11.43 -13.78 11.66
CA ILE A 214 -11.83 -14.13 10.29
C ILE A 214 -11.16 -15.42 9.84
N LYS A 215 -11.80 -16.13 8.91
CA LYS A 215 -11.17 -17.24 8.20
C LYS A 215 -10.53 -16.68 6.92
N VAL A 216 -9.21 -16.75 6.83
CA VAL A 216 -8.46 -16.37 5.63
C VAL A 216 -8.17 -17.64 4.82
N PRO A 217 -8.70 -17.78 3.59
CA PRO A 217 -8.50 -18.99 2.79
C PRO A 217 -7.01 -19.30 2.57
N GLY A 218 -6.63 -20.56 2.74
CA GLY A 218 -5.23 -21.01 2.62
C GLY A 218 -4.31 -20.68 3.80
N LEU A 219 -4.69 -19.74 4.69
CA LEU A 219 -3.91 -19.37 5.87
C LEU A 219 -4.48 -19.95 7.16
N GLY A 220 -5.80 -19.91 7.35
CA GLY A 220 -6.48 -20.42 8.55
C GLY A 220 -7.39 -19.39 9.22
N VAL A 221 -7.72 -19.62 10.49
CA VAL A 221 -8.52 -18.69 11.30
C VAL A 221 -7.58 -17.71 11.99
N VAL A 222 -7.80 -16.40 11.84
CA VAL A 222 -6.89 -15.35 12.30
C VAL A 222 -7.64 -14.31 13.13
N LYS A 223 -7.10 -13.99 14.31
CA LYS A 223 -7.53 -12.83 15.10
C LYS A 223 -7.00 -11.56 14.45
N THR A 224 -7.89 -10.63 14.13
CA THR A 224 -7.55 -9.45 13.34
C THR A 224 -8.15 -8.18 13.91
N ILE A 225 -7.56 -7.06 13.49
CA ILE A 225 -8.05 -5.72 13.67
C ILE A 225 -8.47 -5.22 12.28
N LYS A 226 -9.73 -4.81 12.17
CA LYS A 226 -10.35 -4.32 10.96
C LYS A 226 -10.20 -2.81 10.84
N PHE A 227 -9.75 -2.36 9.68
CA PHE A 227 -9.67 -0.97 9.28
C PHE A 227 -10.49 -0.72 8.02
N GLY A 228 -11.05 0.48 7.92
CA GLY A 228 -11.52 1.08 6.68
C GLY A 228 -10.50 2.10 6.18
N ALA A 229 -10.22 2.14 4.89
CA ALA A 229 -9.37 3.14 4.27
C ALA A 229 -10.09 3.79 3.09
N LYS A 230 -10.07 5.13 3.02
CA LYS A 230 -10.70 5.85 1.92
C LYS A 230 -10.06 5.44 0.60
N LEU A 231 -10.88 5.00 -0.35
CA LEU A 231 -10.49 4.90 -1.75
C LEU A 231 -10.67 6.27 -2.41
N LEU A 232 -9.70 6.68 -3.21
CA LEU A 232 -9.86 7.87 -4.05
C LEU A 232 -11.00 7.59 -5.02
N GLU A 233 -11.99 8.46 -5.04
CA GLU A 233 -13.13 8.34 -5.94
C GLU A 233 -12.65 8.37 -7.39
N GLY A 234 -13.11 7.43 -8.21
CA GLY A 234 -12.70 7.34 -9.60
C GLY A 234 -13.47 6.35 -10.45
N GLU A 235 -12.95 6.01 -11.63
CA GLU A 235 -13.64 5.21 -12.67
C GLU A 235 -13.86 3.75 -12.25
N VAL A 236 -13.19 3.30 -11.19
CA VAL A 236 -13.14 1.90 -10.78
C VAL A 236 -13.68 1.69 -9.37
N PHE A 237 -13.57 2.69 -8.50
CA PHE A 237 -14.02 2.63 -7.11
C PHE A 237 -15.38 3.28 -6.93
N LYS A 238 -16.24 2.67 -6.13
CA LYS A 238 -17.53 3.27 -5.76
C LYS A 238 -17.26 4.41 -4.77
N GLY A 239 -17.56 5.66 -5.15
CA GLY A 239 -17.06 6.88 -4.50
C GLY A 239 -17.28 7.06 -2.99
N GLU A 240 -18.17 6.28 -2.36
CA GLU A 240 -18.39 6.31 -0.91
C GLU A 240 -17.95 5.04 -0.17
N ALA A 241 -17.43 4.04 -0.87
CA ALA A 241 -17.04 2.77 -0.26
C ALA A 241 -15.57 2.78 0.19
N ASP A 242 -15.33 2.50 1.47
CA ASP A 242 -13.98 2.31 2.00
C ASP A 242 -13.44 0.92 1.60
N MET A 243 -12.14 0.82 1.34
CA MET A 243 -11.43 -0.46 1.35
C MET A 243 -11.40 -0.97 2.80
N LEU A 244 -11.73 -2.24 3.00
CA LEU A 244 -11.57 -2.90 4.29
C LEU A 244 -10.24 -3.66 4.31
N ILE A 245 -9.49 -3.53 5.40
CA ILE A 245 -8.20 -4.19 5.60
C ILE A 245 -8.23 -4.88 6.96
N TRP A 246 -7.85 -6.15 6.99
CA TRP A 246 -7.68 -6.93 8.20
C TRP A 246 -6.21 -7.17 8.48
N VAL A 247 -5.78 -6.72 9.64
CA VAL A 247 -4.41 -6.78 10.12
C VAL A 247 -4.33 -7.73 11.31
N THR A 248 -3.26 -8.51 11.48
CA THR A 248 -3.11 -9.39 12.65
C THR A 248 -3.20 -8.62 13.97
N ASP A 249 -3.92 -9.18 14.94
CA ASP A 249 -3.93 -8.67 16.32
C ASP A 249 -2.77 -9.24 17.15
N ASP A 250 -1.55 -9.11 16.62
CA ASP A 250 -0.30 -9.46 17.29
C ASP A 250 0.80 -8.44 16.94
N ASP A 251 1.99 -8.60 17.50
CA ASP A 251 3.08 -7.63 17.34
C ASP A 251 3.63 -7.52 15.90
N ASN A 252 3.30 -8.47 15.01
CA ASN A 252 3.67 -8.34 13.60
C ASN A 252 2.81 -7.31 12.87
N ARG A 253 1.57 -7.10 13.32
CA ARG A 253 0.62 -6.14 12.74
C ARG A 253 0.54 -6.27 11.22
N LEU A 254 0.50 -7.51 10.71
CA LEU A 254 0.64 -7.82 9.29
C LEU A 254 -0.74 -7.82 8.62
N PRO A 255 -0.96 -7.09 7.51
CA PRO A 255 -2.19 -7.26 6.73
C PRO A 255 -2.31 -8.69 6.21
N VAL A 256 -3.47 -9.33 6.43
CA VAL A 256 -3.73 -10.73 6.02
C VAL A 256 -4.88 -10.85 5.03
N TYR A 257 -5.76 -9.85 4.99
CA TYR A 257 -6.89 -9.80 4.09
C TYR A 257 -7.28 -8.37 3.76
N PHE A 258 -7.78 -8.12 2.56
CA PHE A 258 -8.42 -6.85 2.21
C PHE A 258 -9.55 -7.06 1.21
N GLU A 259 -10.50 -6.12 1.22
CA GLU A 259 -11.62 -6.06 0.28
C GLU A 259 -11.80 -4.60 -0.18
N ALA A 260 -11.88 -4.38 -1.48
CA ALA A 260 -12.12 -3.08 -2.08
C ALA A 260 -13.36 -3.18 -2.98
N PRO A 261 -14.47 -2.53 -2.61
CA PRO A 261 -15.66 -2.47 -3.45
C PRO A 261 -15.37 -1.70 -4.74
N LEU A 262 -15.69 -2.30 -5.88
CA LEU A 262 -15.51 -1.71 -7.19
C LEU A 262 -16.87 -1.26 -7.74
N LEU A 263 -16.87 -0.49 -8.84
CA LEU A 263 -18.13 -0.18 -9.55
C LEU A 263 -18.85 -1.45 -10.00
N VAL A 264 -18.08 -2.48 -10.37
CA VAL A 264 -18.59 -3.80 -10.73
C VAL A 264 -17.74 -4.85 -10.03
N GLY A 265 -18.35 -5.54 -9.07
CA GLY A 265 -17.70 -6.57 -8.28
C GLY A 265 -16.90 -6.05 -7.08
N THR A 266 -16.10 -6.94 -6.51
CA THR A 266 -15.25 -6.68 -5.36
C THR A 266 -13.86 -7.20 -5.65
N ALA A 267 -12.87 -6.35 -5.41
CA ALA A 267 -11.47 -6.70 -5.38
C ALA A 267 -11.13 -7.28 -4.01
N LYS A 268 -10.52 -8.45 -3.93
CA LYS A 268 -10.10 -9.05 -2.67
C LYS A 268 -8.63 -9.44 -2.73
N GLY A 269 -7.98 -9.50 -1.58
CA GLY A 269 -6.66 -10.07 -1.50
C GLY A 269 -6.43 -10.75 -0.17
N ARG A 270 -5.76 -11.90 -0.21
CA ARG A 270 -5.46 -12.71 0.96
C ARG A 270 -4.00 -13.09 1.01
N MET A 271 -3.42 -13.05 2.21
CA MET A 271 -2.08 -13.56 2.43
C MET A 271 -2.09 -15.08 2.30
N THR A 272 -1.21 -15.61 1.47
CA THR A 272 -1.06 -17.05 1.21
C THR A 272 0.23 -17.63 1.76
N SER A 273 1.27 -16.81 1.94
CA SER A 273 2.48 -17.24 2.63
C SER A 273 3.21 -16.08 3.31
N TYR A 274 4.04 -16.40 4.30
CA TYR A 274 4.91 -15.47 4.99
C TYR A 274 6.22 -16.18 5.39
N LYS A 275 7.30 -15.42 5.53
CA LYS A 275 8.61 -15.90 6.00
C LYS A 275 9.27 -14.84 6.86
N ASN A 276 10.07 -15.29 7.83
CA ASN A 276 10.93 -14.45 8.67
C ASN A 276 10.19 -13.27 9.33
N LEU A 277 8.96 -13.52 9.82
CA LEU A 277 8.29 -12.56 10.68
C LEU A 277 9.15 -12.30 11.91
N LYS A 278 9.18 -11.04 12.36
CA LYS A 278 9.96 -10.66 13.53
C LYS A 278 9.44 -11.30 14.82
N TYR A 279 8.12 -11.35 14.97
CA TYR A 279 7.46 -11.92 16.14
C TYR A 279 6.74 -13.22 15.77
N PRO A 280 6.50 -14.12 16.74
CA PRO A 280 5.65 -15.28 16.51
C PRO A 280 4.26 -14.87 16.04
N PHE A 281 3.69 -15.60 15.07
CA PHE A 281 2.36 -15.35 14.54
C PHE A 281 1.27 -15.86 15.50
N THR A 282 1.09 -15.15 16.62
CA THR A 282 0.17 -15.53 17.71
C THR A 282 -1.30 -15.26 17.37
N SER A 283 -1.58 -14.45 16.35
CA SER A 283 -2.94 -14.24 15.85
C SER A 283 -3.53 -15.43 15.11
N LEU A 284 -2.71 -16.35 14.62
CA LEU A 284 -3.18 -17.56 13.94
C LEU A 284 -3.74 -18.56 14.96
N VAL A 285 -5.05 -18.82 14.87
CA VAL A 285 -5.75 -19.76 15.74
C VAL A 285 -5.46 -21.19 15.26
N LYS A 286 -4.92 -22.00 16.17
CA LYS A 286 -4.64 -23.43 15.94
C LYS A 286 -5.87 -24.28 16.17
#